data_AF-A0A5N5MKY0-F1
#
_entry.id   AF-A0A5N5MKY0-F1
#
_cell.length_a   1.000
_cell.length_b   1.000
_cell.length_c   1.000
_cell.angle_alpha   90.00
_cell.angle_beta   90.00
_cell.angle_gamma   90.00
#
_symmetry.space_group_name_H-M   'P 1'
#
loop_
_entity.id
_entity.type
_entity.pdbx_description
1 polymer ?
#
loop_
_entity_poly.entity_id
_entity_poly.type
_entity_poly.pdbx_seq_one_letter_code
_entity_poly.pdbx_strand_id
1 'polypeptide(L)'
;MRRLFSFSALKFISKTQQIIPPGYSLSLSLRAVPASYFRTTSTDNSKQMDLSDMRKKYKGDEESFEEDQLTSLDPIKQFGEWFDQAAKCPEIGEANAMCLATASKDGRPSARMVLLKGYSNEGFRFFTNYESRKGKELEMNPHACLMFYWEPLNRQIRIEGTVERIPRQNSAEYFHSRPKSSQIGAVVSRQSSVIPNRQYLREKNAELEEKYKDSEVPIPDYWGGYLVKPNLIEFWQGQTNRLHDRIVFTRIKEGETELREMQHQAEGGWVYHRLAP
;
A
#
# COMPACT_ATOMS: atom_id res chain seq x y z
N MET A 1 9.42 -44.98 36.58
CA MET A 1 8.23 -45.39 37.37
C MET A 1 7.14 -44.36 37.14
N ARG A 2 6.16 -44.66 36.28
CA ARG A 2 4.77 -45.04 36.61
C ARG A 2 3.94 -43.97 37.34
N ARG A 3 3.07 -43.31 36.54
CA ARG A 3 1.64 -42.96 36.70
C ARG A 3 1.14 -42.39 38.05
N LEU A 4 0.31 -41.36 37.98
CA LEU A 4 -1.15 -41.49 38.21
C LEU A 4 -1.93 -40.27 37.70
N PHE A 5 -3.04 -40.57 37.01
CA PHE A 5 -4.06 -39.68 36.48
C PHE A 5 -5.06 -39.28 37.57
N SER A 6 -5.73 -38.13 37.40
CA SER A 6 -7.10 -37.95 37.87
C SER A 6 -7.88 -37.07 36.89
N PHE A 7 -8.90 -37.68 36.28
CA PHE A 7 -9.95 -37.04 35.48
C PHE A 7 -11.19 -36.93 36.36
N SER A 8 -11.85 -35.77 36.37
CA SER A 8 -13.24 -35.66 36.83
C SER A 8 -14.09 -35.04 35.73
N ALA A 9 -14.92 -35.89 35.12
CA ALA A 9 -15.96 -35.52 34.17
C ALA A 9 -17.24 -35.13 34.93
N LEU A 10 -17.91 -34.06 34.49
CA LEU A 10 -19.33 -33.84 34.80
C LEU A 10 -20.14 -33.84 33.50
N LYS A 11 -21.06 -34.79 33.44
CA LYS A 11 -22.10 -34.97 32.43
C LYS A 11 -23.21 -33.94 32.64
N PHE A 12 -23.73 -33.36 31.57
CA PHE A 12 -25.13 -32.93 31.51
C PHE A 12 -25.76 -33.49 30.24
N ILE A 13 -26.78 -34.32 30.44
CA ILE A 13 -27.66 -34.90 29.44
C ILE A 13 -29.01 -34.20 29.63
N SER A 14 -29.59 -33.63 28.56
CA SER A 14 -31.04 -33.52 28.48
C SER A 14 -31.52 -33.92 27.09
N LYS A 15 -32.34 -34.97 27.08
CA LYS A 15 -33.06 -35.54 25.95
C LYS A 15 -34.19 -34.61 25.51
N THR A 16 -34.42 -34.53 24.21
CA THR A 16 -35.77 -34.43 23.62
C THR A 16 -35.78 -35.14 22.27
N GLN A 17 -36.50 -36.25 22.20
CA GLN A 17 -36.90 -37.00 20.99
C GLN A 17 -38.39 -36.71 20.70
N GLN A 18 -38.83 -37.11 19.50
CA GLN A 18 -40.21 -37.28 18.98
C GLN A 18 -40.67 -36.12 18.05
N ILE A 19 -41.31 -36.30 16.87
CA ILE A 19 -42.14 -37.35 16.26
C ILE A 19 -41.96 -37.34 14.71
N ILE A 20 -41.98 -38.49 14.03
CA ILE A 20 -42.32 -38.65 12.59
C ILE A 20 -43.59 -39.51 12.50
N PRO A 21 -44.65 -39.11 11.76
CA PRO A 21 -45.86 -39.93 11.60
C PRO A 21 -45.77 -40.94 10.43
N PRO A 22 -46.49 -42.08 10.49
CA PRO A 22 -46.37 -43.19 9.56
C PRO A 22 -47.44 -43.15 8.44
N GLY A 23 -47.10 -43.69 7.27
CA GLY A 23 -48.08 -44.02 6.23
C GLY A 23 -47.50 -43.84 4.85
N TYR A 24 -47.18 -44.94 4.16
CA TYR A 24 -47.71 -45.30 2.85
C TYR A 24 -46.97 -46.56 2.35
N SER A 25 -47.78 -47.55 2.00
CA SER A 25 -47.45 -48.89 1.52
C SER A 25 -46.64 -48.85 0.22
N LEU A 26 -45.56 -49.62 0.17
CA LEU A 26 -44.79 -49.93 -1.03
C LEU A 26 -45.53 -50.95 -1.90
N SER A 27 -45.86 -50.61 -3.14
CA SER A 27 -46.04 -51.60 -4.21
C SER A 27 -44.79 -51.62 -5.08
N LEU A 28 -43.95 -52.64 -4.90
CA LEU A 28 -42.84 -52.93 -5.82
C LEU A 28 -43.40 -53.52 -7.12
N SER A 29 -43.16 -52.86 -8.25
CA SER A 29 -43.05 -53.55 -9.54
C SER A 29 -41.57 -53.60 -9.94
N LEU A 30 -41.07 -54.82 -10.04
CA LEU A 30 -39.71 -55.16 -10.44
C LEU A 30 -39.53 -54.86 -11.94
N ARG A 31 -38.56 -54.01 -12.27
CA ARG A 31 -37.74 -54.18 -13.46
C ARG A 31 -36.27 -54.04 -13.07
N ALA A 32 -35.58 -55.18 -13.10
CA ALA A 32 -34.12 -55.28 -13.07
C ALA A 32 -33.56 -54.78 -14.42
N VAL A 33 -32.33 -54.29 -14.59
CA VAL A 33 -30.95 -54.82 -14.41
C VAL A 33 -30.01 -53.70 -15.00
N PRO A 34 -28.66 -53.63 -14.89
CA PRO A 34 -27.65 -54.27 -14.03
C PRO A 34 -26.77 -53.27 -13.24
N ALA A 35 -26.02 -53.85 -12.30
CA ALA A 35 -24.85 -53.29 -11.64
C ALA A 35 -23.69 -52.98 -12.61
N SER A 36 -23.03 -51.84 -12.43
CA SER A 36 -21.56 -51.79 -12.27
C SER A 36 -21.07 -50.35 -12.12
N TYR A 37 -19.97 -50.24 -11.37
CA TYR A 37 -19.13 -49.07 -11.13
C TYR A 37 -19.62 -48.06 -10.09
N PHE A 38 -19.21 -48.35 -8.85
CA PHE A 38 -18.64 -47.32 -7.98
C PHE A 38 -17.70 -46.42 -8.81
N ARG A 39 -18.10 -45.17 -9.01
CA ARG A 39 -17.14 -44.07 -9.14
C ARG A 39 -17.42 -43.14 -7.98
N THR A 40 -16.55 -43.21 -6.98
CA THR A 40 -16.31 -42.10 -6.05
C THR A 40 -16.17 -40.84 -6.88
N THR A 41 -17.15 -39.94 -6.82
CA THR A 41 -16.96 -38.56 -7.23
C THR A 41 -15.95 -37.98 -6.26
N SER A 42 -14.68 -37.93 -6.67
CA SER A 42 -13.70 -37.11 -5.99
C SER A 42 -14.20 -35.67 -6.12
N THR A 43 -14.70 -35.11 -5.02
CA THR A 43 -14.88 -33.67 -4.90
C THR A 43 -13.49 -33.04 -4.79
N ASP A 44 -12.78 -32.97 -5.92
CA ASP A 44 -11.64 -32.08 -6.02
C ASP A 44 -12.18 -30.68 -6.26
N ASN A 45 -12.34 -29.95 -5.16
CA ASN A 45 -12.96 -28.63 -5.14
C ASN A 45 -11.91 -27.55 -4.82
N SER A 46 -10.69 -27.69 -5.32
CA SER A 46 -9.81 -26.53 -5.51
C SER A 46 -10.14 -25.86 -6.85
N LYS A 47 -11.29 -25.18 -6.92
CA LYS A 47 -11.49 -24.21 -8.00
C LYS A 47 -10.48 -23.08 -7.81
N GLN A 48 -9.33 -23.20 -8.45
CA GLN A 48 -8.37 -22.12 -8.56
C GLN A 48 -9.08 -20.98 -9.28
N MET A 49 -9.10 -19.80 -8.66
CA MET A 49 -9.64 -18.60 -9.28
C MET A 49 -8.64 -18.13 -10.32
N ASP A 50 -8.99 -18.27 -11.60
CA ASP A 50 -8.21 -17.71 -12.71
C ASP A 50 -8.57 -16.22 -12.87
N LEU A 51 -7.54 -15.37 -12.80
CA LEU A 51 -7.67 -13.91 -12.93
C LEU A 51 -7.06 -13.39 -14.24
N SER A 52 -6.65 -14.29 -15.15
CA SER A 52 -5.90 -13.95 -16.37
C SER A 52 -6.65 -12.97 -17.29
N ASP A 53 -7.99 -13.05 -17.30
CA ASP A 53 -8.86 -12.25 -18.16
C ASP A 53 -9.20 -10.85 -17.60
N MET A 54 -8.72 -10.50 -16.40
CA MET A 54 -8.98 -9.17 -15.79
C MET A 54 -8.20 -8.03 -16.46
N ARG A 55 -7.27 -8.32 -17.38
CA ARG A 55 -6.39 -7.31 -17.98
C ARG A 55 -7.18 -6.41 -18.94
N LYS A 56 -7.09 -5.11 -18.72
CA LYS A 56 -7.59 -4.07 -19.63
C LYS A 56 -6.58 -3.77 -20.74
N LYS A 57 -7.08 -3.29 -21.88
CA LYS A 57 -6.23 -2.69 -22.92
C LYS A 57 -5.75 -1.30 -22.47
N TYR A 58 -4.54 -0.94 -22.85
CA TYR A 58 -3.89 0.33 -22.55
C TYR A 58 -3.74 1.16 -23.83
N LYS A 59 -2.74 2.06 -23.85
CA LYS A 59 -2.29 2.76 -25.06
C LYS A 59 -1.65 1.80 -26.08
N GLY A 60 -1.61 2.21 -27.34
CA GLY A 60 -0.94 1.48 -28.43
C GLY A 60 0.49 1.97 -28.68
N ASP A 61 1.21 1.30 -29.57
CA ASP A 61 2.60 1.64 -29.93
C ASP A 61 2.74 3.08 -30.47
N GLU A 62 1.70 3.59 -31.15
CA GLU A 62 1.63 4.97 -31.65
C GLU A 62 1.55 6.04 -30.52
N GLU A 63 1.32 5.60 -29.29
CA GLU A 63 1.32 6.42 -28.08
C GLU A 63 2.39 5.93 -27.08
N SER A 64 3.50 5.38 -27.59
CA SER A 64 4.71 5.08 -26.82
C SER A 64 5.18 6.30 -26.03
N PHE A 65 5.66 6.08 -24.80
CA PHE A 65 6.33 7.11 -24.02
C PHE A 65 7.84 7.07 -24.27
N GLU A 66 8.28 7.92 -25.18
CA GLU A 66 9.67 8.01 -25.66
C GLU A 66 10.47 9.12 -24.98
N GLU A 67 11.79 9.05 -25.11
CA GLU A 67 12.74 9.96 -24.47
C GLU A 67 12.53 11.42 -24.91
N ASP A 68 12.11 11.64 -26.15
CA ASP A 68 11.78 12.97 -26.69
C ASP A 68 10.43 13.51 -26.19
N GLN A 69 9.62 12.67 -25.55
CA GLN A 69 8.37 13.06 -24.90
C GLN A 69 8.54 13.39 -23.42
N LEU A 70 9.74 13.25 -22.86
CA LEU A 70 10.07 13.82 -21.56
C LEU A 70 9.86 15.34 -21.63
N THR A 71 8.95 15.84 -20.80
CA THR A 71 8.70 17.28 -20.64
C THR A 71 9.88 17.97 -19.95
N SER A 72 10.71 17.21 -19.23
CA SER A 72 11.90 17.73 -18.56
C SER A 72 12.96 16.64 -18.34
N LEU A 73 14.23 17.02 -18.46
CA LEU A 73 15.37 16.19 -18.06
C LEU A 73 15.74 16.36 -16.57
N ASP A 74 15.06 17.25 -15.85
CA ASP A 74 14.96 17.18 -14.38
C ASP A 74 13.80 16.25 -13.99
N PRO A 75 14.06 15.12 -13.32
CA PRO A 75 13.02 14.14 -13.00
C PRO A 75 12.01 14.63 -11.96
N ILE A 76 12.34 15.65 -11.15
CA ILE A 76 11.36 16.25 -10.22
C ILE A 76 10.34 17.07 -11.00
N LYS A 77 10.78 17.82 -12.02
CA LYS A 77 9.87 18.55 -12.91
C LYS A 77 9.04 17.58 -13.76
N GLN A 78 9.64 16.49 -14.26
CA GLN A 78 8.91 15.45 -14.97
C GLN A 78 7.83 14.79 -14.08
N PHE A 79 8.14 14.53 -12.80
CA PHE A 79 7.15 14.11 -11.82
C PHE A 79 6.02 15.14 -11.69
N GLY A 80 6.36 16.44 -11.60
CA GLY A 80 5.39 17.52 -11.48
C GLY A 80 4.40 17.54 -12.64
N GLU A 81 4.88 17.37 -13.88
CA GLU A 81 4.02 17.31 -15.06
C GLU A 81 3.03 16.14 -15.00
N TRP A 82 3.52 14.93 -14.69
CA TRP A 82 2.63 13.76 -14.57
C TRP A 82 1.67 13.87 -13.38
N PHE A 83 2.12 14.45 -12.28
CA PHE A 83 1.30 14.71 -11.10
C PHE A 83 0.17 15.69 -11.42
N ASP A 84 0.44 16.77 -12.16
CA ASP A 84 -0.55 17.74 -12.59
C ASP A 84 -1.60 17.12 -13.53
N GLN A 85 -1.16 16.24 -14.43
CA GLN A 85 -2.09 15.47 -15.28
C GLN A 85 -2.96 14.54 -14.44
N ALA A 86 -2.38 13.84 -13.47
CA ALA A 86 -3.12 12.98 -12.55
C ALA A 86 -4.12 13.76 -11.67
N ALA A 87 -3.73 14.93 -11.19
CA ALA A 87 -4.57 15.80 -10.36
C ALA A 87 -5.76 16.41 -11.13
N LYS A 88 -5.63 16.58 -12.45
CA LYS A 88 -6.69 17.07 -13.34
C LYS A 88 -7.60 15.95 -13.86
N CYS A 89 -7.23 14.68 -13.67
CA CYS A 89 -8.00 13.52 -14.13
C CYS A 89 -9.21 13.28 -13.20
N PRO A 90 -10.47 13.37 -13.70
CA PRO A 90 -11.65 13.27 -12.83
C PRO A 90 -11.85 11.88 -12.20
N GLU A 91 -11.27 10.83 -12.80
CA GLU A 91 -11.32 9.45 -12.30
C GLU A 91 -10.31 9.17 -11.18
N ILE A 92 -9.37 10.10 -10.91
CA ILE A 92 -8.35 9.97 -9.87
C ILE A 92 -8.79 10.77 -8.63
N GLY A 93 -9.19 10.05 -7.58
CA GLY A 93 -9.65 10.68 -6.34
C GLY A 93 -8.55 11.40 -5.55
N GLU A 94 -7.43 10.73 -5.29
CA GLU A 94 -6.28 11.30 -4.55
C GLU A 94 -5.00 11.09 -5.35
N ALA A 95 -4.66 12.00 -6.26
CA ALA A 95 -3.45 11.90 -7.08
C ALA A 95 -2.15 11.84 -6.26
N ASN A 96 -2.17 12.39 -5.04
CA ASN A 96 -1.07 12.35 -4.07
C ASN A 96 -1.06 11.11 -3.18
N ALA A 97 -1.98 10.16 -3.34
CA ALA A 97 -1.90 8.88 -2.67
C ALA A 97 -0.73 8.06 -3.24
N MET A 98 0.12 7.58 -2.34
CA MET A 98 1.28 6.77 -2.68
C MET A 98 1.41 5.59 -1.73
N CYS A 99 1.84 4.45 -2.26
CA CYS A 99 2.30 3.35 -1.45
C CYS A 99 3.72 3.65 -0.97
N LEU A 100 3.93 3.66 0.34
CA LEU A 100 5.24 3.80 0.96
C LEU A 100 5.70 2.42 1.44
N ALA A 101 6.76 1.91 0.82
CA ALA A 101 7.47 0.71 1.26
C ALA A 101 8.69 1.09 2.12
N THR A 102 8.80 0.43 3.27
CA THR A 102 9.92 0.53 4.22
C THR A 102 10.35 -0.88 4.60
N ALA A 103 11.51 -1.03 5.23
CA ALA A 103 11.95 -2.34 5.72
C ALA A 103 12.61 -2.23 7.09
N SER A 104 12.41 -3.26 7.90
CA SER A 104 13.19 -3.49 9.11
C SER A 104 14.69 -3.68 8.80
N LYS A 105 15.55 -3.57 9.83
CA LYS A 105 17.00 -3.70 9.69
C LYS A 105 17.45 -5.08 9.17
N ASP A 106 16.66 -6.13 9.42
CA ASP A 106 16.87 -7.49 8.89
C ASP A 106 16.27 -7.70 7.49
N GLY A 107 15.81 -6.63 6.83
CA GLY A 107 15.35 -6.67 5.44
C GLY A 107 13.92 -7.16 5.27
N ARG A 108 13.10 -7.25 6.33
CA ARG A 108 11.67 -7.59 6.17
C ARG A 108 10.89 -6.35 5.73
N PRO A 109 10.28 -6.36 4.52
CA PRO A 109 9.57 -5.20 4.00
C PRO A 109 8.19 -5.04 4.64
N SER A 110 7.68 -3.82 4.63
CA SER A 110 6.30 -3.51 4.90
C SER A 110 5.83 -2.30 4.08
N ALA A 111 4.57 -2.30 3.67
CA ALA A 111 4.01 -1.30 2.78
C ALA A 111 2.65 -0.82 3.28
N ARG A 112 2.29 0.43 2.96
CA ARG A 112 0.98 1.04 3.25
C ARG A 112 0.77 2.30 2.41
N MET A 113 -0.48 2.70 2.24
CA MET A 113 -0.81 4.00 1.64
C MET A 113 -0.50 5.15 2.60
N VAL A 114 0.07 6.22 2.06
CA VAL A 114 0.24 7.54 2.69
C VAL A 114 -0.04 8.61 1.64
N LEU A 115 -0.20 9.86 2.08
CA LEU A 115 -0.39 10.99 1.16
C LEU A 115 0.90 11.79 1.07
N LEU A 116 1.34 12.08 -0.15
CA LEU A 116 2.37 13.09 -0.42
C LEU A 116 1.82 14.47 -0.01
N LYS A 117 2.61 15.23 0.75
CA LYS A 117 2.25 16.54 1.31
C LYS A 117 3.12 17.69 0.82
N GLY A 118 3.98 17.41 -0.15
CA GLY A 118 4.82 18.40 -0.82
C GLY A 118 6.00 17.71 -1.48
N TYR A 119 6.54 18.31 -2.52
CA TYR A 119 7.77 17.89 -3.16
C TYR A 119 8.53 19.12 -3.64
N SER A 120 9.85 19.01 -3.72
CA SER A 120 10.76 20.03 -4.23
C SER A 120 12.02 19.36 -4.77
N ASN A 121 13.00 20.15 -5.21
CA ASN A 121 14.31 19.64 -5.59
C ASN A 121 15.03 18.89 -4.45
N GLU A 122 14.62 19.11 -3.19
CA GLU A 122 15.14 18.39 -2.03
C GLU A 122 14.55 16.98 -1.90
N GLY A 123 13.33 16.74 -2.39
CA GLY A 123 12.68 15.43 -2.34
C GLY A 123 11.19 15.47 -2.03
N PHE A 124 10.67 14.34 -1.55
CA PHE A 124 9.23 14.07 -1.40
C PHE A 124 8.83 13.98 0.08
N ARG A 125 7.88 14.80 0.51
CA ARG A 125 7.50 14.97 1.92
C ARG A 125 6.21 14.27 2.26
N PHE A 126 6.19 13.55 3.38
CA PHE A 126 4.98 12.99 3.99
C PHE A 126 5.05 13.11 5.52
N PHE A 127 3.91 12.98 6.19
CA PHE A 127 3.79 13.12 7.65
C PHE A 127 3.22 11.87 8.30
N THR A 128 3.72 11.53 9.47
CA THR A 128 3.31 10.32 10.18
C THR A 128 3.59 10.40 11.68
N ASN A 129 3.27 9.31 12.38
CA ASN A 129 3.68 9.10 13.75
C ASN A 129 5.01 8.31 13.76
N TYR A 130 6.06 8.88 14.36
CA TYR A 130 7.40 8.31 14.47
C TYR A 130 7.44 7.00 15.27
N GLU A 131 6.49 6.77 16.18
CA GLU A 131 6.34 5.51 16.94
C GLU A 131 5.61 4.41 16.15
N SER A 132 5.02 4.73 15.00
CA SER A 132 4.35 3.74 14.15
C SER A 132 5.36 2.73 13.58
N ARG A 133 4.87 1.59 13.06
CA ARG A 133 5.75 0.59 12.45
C ARG A 133 6.68 1.19 11.38
N LYS A 134 6.14 2.05 10.50
CA LYS A 134 6.94 2.71 9.45
C LYS A 134 7.95 3.70 10.01
N GLY A 135 7.59 4.44 11.07
CA GLY A 135 8.49 5.38 11.72
C GLY A 135 9.68 4.64 12.32
N LYS A 136 9.40 3.58 13.11
CA LYS A 136 10.45 2.71 13.66
C LYS A 136 11.35 2.09 12.61
N GLU A 137 10.78 1.60 11.50
CA GLU A 137 11.57 1.07 10.38
C GLU A 137 12.48 2.16 9.78
N LEU A 138 11.96 3.37 9.53
CA LEU A 138 12.73 4.49 8.96
C LEU A 138 13.84 5.01 9.89
N GLU A 139 13.64 4.98 11.21
CA GLU A 139 14.71 5.36 12.15
C GLU A 139 15.87 4.36 12.16
N MET A 140 15.58 3.07 11.96
CA MET A 140 16.60 2.02 11.99
C MET A 140 17.22 1.73 10.62
N ASN A 141 16.49 2.02 9.56
CA ASN A 141 16.84 1.78 8.17
C ASN A 141 16.28 2.92 7.31
N PRO A 142 17.03 4.02 7.13
CA PRO A 142 16.54 5.27 6.53
C PRO A 142 16.47 5.19 4.99
N HIS A 143 15.83 4.14 4.48
CA HIS A 143 15.60 3.90 3.06
C HIS A 143 14.11 3.65 2.81
N ALA A 144 13.58 4.21 1.73
CA ALA A 144 12.19 4.02 1.34
C ALA A 144 12.03 3.94 -0.18
N CYS A 145 10.94 3.30 -0.58
CA CYS A 145 10.42 3.35 -1.94
C CYS A 145 9.00 3.92 -1.91
N LEU A 146 8.73 4.92 -2.75
CA LEU A 146 7.41 5.48 -2.99
C LEU A 146 6.90 4.95 -4.33
N MET A 147 5.63 4.53 -4.37
CA MET A 147 4.98 4.10 -5.59
C MET A 147 3.66 4.84 -5.77
N PHE A 148 3.56 5.59 -6.86
CA PHE A 148 2.32 6.16 -7.37
C PHE A 148 1.79 5.24 -8.46
N TYR A 149 0.48 4.99 -8.44
CA TYR A 149 -0.19 4.26 -9.51
C TYR A 149 -1.49 4.96 -9.85
N TRP A 150 -1.54 5.51 -11.07
CA TRP A 150 -2.69 6.22 -11.60
C TRP A 150 -3.33 5.36 -12.68
N GLU A 151 -4.21 4.45 -12.25
CA GLU A 151 -4.86 3.47 -13.13
C GLU A 151 -5.54 4.11 -14.35
N PRO A 152 -6.29 5.22 -14.25
CA PRO A 152 -6.94 5.83 -15.41
C PRO A 152 -5.97 6.31 -16.49
N LEU A 153 -4.74 6.68 -16.10
CA LEU A 153 -3.68 7.12 -17.01
C LEU A 153 -2.75 5.98 -17.43
N ASN A 154 -2.89 4.80 -16.84
CA ASN A 154 -1.98 3.66 -16.99
C ASN A 154 -0.53 4.06 -16.71
N ARG A 155 -0.32 4.83 -15.65
CA ARG A 155 0.99 5.34 -15.27
C ARG A 155 1.38 4.89 -13.88
N GLN A 156 2.68 4.63 -13.73
CA GLN A 156 3.30 4.39 -12.45
C GLN A 156 4.55 5.25 -12.32
N ILE A 157 4.77 5.76 -11.11
CA ILE A 157 6.05 6.37 -10.74
C ILE A 157 6.61 5.61 -9.54
N ARG A 158 7.87 5.18 -9.63
CA ARG A 158 8.63 4.64 -8.51
C ARG A 158 9.74 5.61 -8.13
N ILE A 159 9.86 5.95 -6.85
CA ILE A 159 10.91 6.81 -6.32
C ILE A 159 11.62 6.06 -5.20
N GLU A 160 12.93 5.92 -5.29
CA GLU A 160 13.75 5.30 -4.26
C GLU A 160 14.72 6.34 -3.70
N GLY A 161 15.00 6.25 -2.40
CA GLY A 161 15.81 7.28 -1.75
C GLY A 161 16.12 7.03 -0.28
N THR A 162 16.99 7.88 0.25
CA THR A 162 17.25 7.99 1.69
C THR A 162 16.19 8.86 2.35
N VAL A 163 15.89 8.59 3.61
CA VAL A 163 14.85 9.30 4.37
C VAL A 163 15.44 10.04 5.55
N GLU A 164 15.02 11.28 5.74
CA GLU A 164 15.36 12.09 6.92
C GLU A 164 14.13 12.71 7.55
N ARG A 165 14.18 12.97 8.86
CA ARG A 165 13.15 13.79 9.51
C ARG A 165 13.28 15.23 9.05
N ILE A 166 12.16 15.88 8.78
CA ILE A 166 12.16 17.33 8.56
C ILE A 166 12.34 18.07 9.90
N PRO A 167 12.75 19.35 9.89
CA PRO A 167 12.84 20.14 11.11
C PRO A 167 11.53 20.14 11.91
N ARG A 168 11.63 20.13 13.24
CA ARG A 168 10.47 20.12 14.14
C ARG A 168 9.54 21.32 13.89
N GLN A 169 10.11 22.48 13.59
CA GLN A 169 9.38 23.69 13.23
C GLN A 169 8.49 23.47 12.01
N ASN A 170 9.03 22.92 10.91
CA ASN A 170 8.27 22.60 9.71
C ASN A 170 7.16 21.56 9.98
N SER A 171 7.39 20.65 10.93
CA SER A 171 6.35 19.72 11.39
C SER A 171 5.24 20.42 12.17
N ALA A 172 5.59 21.35 13.06
CA ALA A 172 4.61 22.15 13.80
C ALA A 172 3.76 23.00 12.85
N GLU A 173 4.38 23.74 11.95
CA GLU A 173 3.67 24.57 10.95
C GLU A 173 2.65 23.76 10.15
N TYR A 174 3.07 22.60 9.62
CA TYR A 174 2.15 21.72 8.91
C TYR A 174 1.10 21.08 9.81
N PHE A 175 1.42 20.76 11.08
CA PHE A 175 0.42 20.23 12.02
C PHE A 175 -0.69 21.23 12.25
N HIS A 176 -0.35 22.48 12.54
CA HIS A 176 -1.29 23.55 12.85
C HIS A 176 -2.06 24.04 11.62
N SER A 177 -1.55 23.82 10.39
CA SER A 177 -2.29 24.11 9.15
C SER A 177 -3.39 23.08 8.83
N ARG A 178 -3.43 21.93 9.52
CA ARG A 178 -4.44 20.89 9.28
C ARG A 178 -5.76 21.23 9.97
N PRO A 179 -6.92 20.71 9.50
CA PRO A 179 -8.18 20.82 10.22
C PRO A 179 -8.03 20.35 11.67
N LYS A 180 -8.70 21.02 12.61
CA LYS A 180 -8.61 20.72 14.05
C LYS A 180 -8.92 19.26 14.39
N SER A 181 -9.91 18.66 13.72
CA SER A 181 -10.23 17.23 13.83
C SER A 181 -9.07 16.31 13.41
N SER A 182 -8.29 16.71 12.41
CA SER A 182 -7.08 16.01 11.95
C SER A 182 -5.93 16.13 12.95
N GLN A 183 -5.80 17.28 13.61
CA GLN A 183 -4.85 17.49 14.71
C GLN A 183 -5.22 16.58 15.89
N ILE A 184 -6.48 16.62 16.34
CA ILE A 184 -7.00 15.79 17.43
C ILE A 184 -6.81 14.30 17.12
N GLY A 185 -7.18 13.84 15.92
CA GLY A 185 -7.00 12.44 15.52
C GLY A 185 -5.55 11.95 15.59
N ALA A 186 -4.58 12.83 15.37
CA ALA A 186 -3.16 12.52 15.53
C ALA A 186 -2.74 12.40 17.02
N VAL A 187 -3.42 13.10 17.93
CA VAL A 187 -3.22 12.97 19.38
C VAL A 187 -3.89 11.71 19.93
N VAL A 188 -5.12 11.42 19.50
CA VAL A 188 -5.92 10.25 19.93
C VAL A 188 -5.17 8.94 19.64
N SER A 189 -4.53 8.86 18.47
CA SER A 189 -3.98 7.61 17.96
C SER A 189 -2.46 7.53 18.14
N ARG A 190 -2.02 6.71 19.10
CA ARG A 190 -0.67 6.13 19.07
C ARG A 190 -0.63 5.11 17.92
N GLN A 191 -0.39 5.60 16.72
CA GLN A 191 -0.56 4.86 15.48
C GLN A 191 0.19 3.51 15.51
N SER A 192 -0.50 2.44 15.13
CA SER A 192 0.02 1.05 15.14
C SER A 192 0.19 0.40 16.52
N SER A 193 -0.30 1.02 17.60
CA SER A 193 -0.43 0.36 18.91
C SER A 193 -1.72 -0.48 19.00
N VAL A 194 -1.72 -1.48 19.88
CA VAL A 194 -2.90 -2.31 20.16
C VAL A 194 -3.89 -1.48 20.97
N ILE A 195 -5.16 -1.52 20.57
CA ILE A 195 -6.29 -0.88 21.26
C ILE A 195 -7.40 -1.92 21.48
N PRO A 196 -8.26 -1.76 22.50
CA PRO A 196 -9.26 -2.77 22.83
C PRO A 196 -10.35 -2.89 21.76
N ASN A 197 -10.79 -1.78 21.19
CA ASN A 197 -11.86 -1.73 20.19
C ASN A 197 -11.99 -0.32 19.56
N ARG A 198 -12.93 -0.17 18.61
CA ARG A 198 -13.24 1.12 17.97
C ARG A 198 -13.85 2.14 18.93
N GLN A 199 -14.59 1.68 19.94
CA GLN A 199 -15.28 2.55 20.88
C GLN A 199 -14.29 3.37 21.72
N TYR A 200 -13.17 2.76 22.11
CA TYR A 200 -12.04 3.43 22.76
C TYR A 200 -11.54 4.67 21.99
N LEU A 201 -11.44 4.59 20.65
CA LEU A 201 -11.03 5.75 19.84
C LEU A 201 -12.09 6.85 19.82
N ARG A 202 -13.38 6.49 19.79
CA ARG A 202 -14.47 7.46 19.79
C ARG A 202 -14.52 8.25 21.10
N GLU A 203 -14.39 7.54 22.22
CA GLU A 203 -14.37 8.14 23.55
C GLU A 203 -13.17 9.08 23.71
N LYS A 204 -11.97 8.61 23.37
CA LYS A 204 -10.76 9.45 23.43
C LYS A 204 -10.82 10.65 22.48
N ASN A 205 -11.43 10.50 21.31
CA ASN A 205 -11.63 11.62 20.39
C ASN A 205 -12.58 12.67 20.97
N ALA A 206 -13.74 12.26 21.50
CA ALA A 206 -14.70 13.17 22.13
C ALA A 206 -14.11 13.89 23.36
N GLU A 207 -13.36 13.18 24.20
CA GLU A 207 -12.62 13.77 25.33
C GLU A 207 -11.66 14.89 24.87
N LEU A 208 -10.92 14.65 23.79
CA LEU A 208 -9.96 15.63 23.27
C LEU A 208 -10.61 16.76 22.46
N GLU A 209 -11.74 16.50 21.79
CA GLU A 209 -12.55 17.55 21.15
C GLU A 209 -13.07 18.55 22.17
N GLU A 210 -13.58 18.08 23.31
CA GLU A 210 -14.02 18.97 24.38
C GLU A 210 -12.84 19.68 25.04
N LYS A 211 -11.77 18.94 25.38
CA LYS A 211 -10.55 19.51 25.99
C LYS A 211 -9.95 20.64 25.14
N TYR A 212 -9.90 20.45 23.82
CA TYR A 212 -9.29 21.41 22.92
C TYR A 212 -10.30 22.31 22.22
N LYS A 213 -11.57 22.36 22.63
CA LYS A 213 -12.63 23.12 21.94
C LYS A 213 -12.24 24.58 21.68
N ASP A 214 -11.80 25.27 22.72
CA ASP A 214 -11.43 26.69 22.69
C ASP A 214 -9.92 26.91 22.86
N SER A 215 -9.11 25.87 22.70
CA SER A 215 -7.65 25.94 22.79
C SER A 215 -6.96 25.30 21.58
N GLU A 216 -5.66 25.59 21.45
CA GLU A 216 -4.82 24.98 20.43
C GLU A 216 -4.45 23.55 20.80
N VAL A 217 -4.42 22.66 19.81
CA VAL A 217 -3.96 21.28 20.00
C VAL A 217 -2.43 21.29 19.94
N PRO A 218 -1.72 20.89 21.00
CA PRO A 218 -0.27 20.80 20.94
C PRO A 218 0.16 19.67 20.00
N ILE A 219 1.19 19.91 19.20
CA ILE A 219 1.80 18.88 18.36
C ILE A 219 2.47 17.80 19.24
N PRO A 220 2.12 16.51 19.11
CA PRO A 220 2.80 15.46 19.85
C PRO A 220 4.28 15.30 19.45
N ASP A 221 5.16 14.94 20.39
CA ASP A 221 6.59 14.72 20.12
C ASP A 221 6.85 13.55 19.16
N TYR A 222 5.94 12.57 19.17
CA TYR A 222 5.97 11.43 18.27
C TYR A 222 5.36 11.71 16.90
N TRP A 223 4.97 12.93 16.57
CA TRP A 223 4.37 13.27 15.27
C TRP A 223 5.26 14.21 14.47
N GLY A 224 5.40 13.97 13.18
CA GLY A 224 6.08 14.90 12.29
C GLY A 224 6.30 14.38 10.88
N GLY A 225 7.12 15.10 10.12
CA GLY A 225 7.39 14.82 8.71
C GLY A 225 8.68 14.05 8.47
N TYR A 226 8.69 13.35 7.34
CA TYR A 226 9.88 12.81 6.69
C TYR A 226 10.01 13.40 5.29
N LEU A 227 11.26 13.52 4.83
CA LEU A 227 11.63 13.85 3.47
C LEU A 227 12.37 12.66 2.85
N VAL A 228 11.88 12.16 1.72
CA VAL A 228 12.57 11.15 0.90
C VAL A 228 13.40 11.87 -0.15
N LYS A 229 14.72 11.78 -0.02
CA LYS A 229 15.70 12.33 -0.97
C LYS A 229 15.94 11.31 -2.09
N PRO A 230 15.48 11.57 -3.32
CA PRO A 230 15.50 10.57 -4.37
C PRO A 230 16.90 10.35 -4.91
N ASN A 231 17.26 9.08 -5.09
CA ASN A 231 18.43 8.64 -5.86
C ASN A 231 18.06 7.89 -7.15
N LEU A 232 16.79 7.48 -7.27
CA LEU A 232 16.20 6.88 -8.44
C LEU A 232 14.75 7.35 -8.60
N ILE A 233 14.35 7.69 -9.83
CA ILE A 233 12.96 7.95 -10.21
C ILE A 233 12.68 7.22 -11.53
N GLU A 234 11.73 6.30 -11.51
CA GLU A 234 11.28 5.56 -12.69
C GLU A 234 9.87 6.02 -13.10
N PHE A 235 9.74 6.35 -14.38
CA PHE A 235 8.48 6.65 -15.06
C PHE A 235 8.08 5.46 -15.91
N TRP A 236 6.92 4.89 -15.59
CA TRP A 236 6.37 3.74 -16.29
C TRP A 236 5.06 4.13 -16.99
N GLN A 237 4.94 3.82 -18.28
CA GLN A 237 3.72 4.00 -19.07
C GLN A 237 3.26 2.65 -19.62
N GLY A 238 2.00 2.31 -19.33
CA GLY A 238 1.37 1.07 -19.76
C GLY A 238 1.09 1.07 -21.26
N GLN A 239 1.36 -0.08 -21.89
CA GLN A 239 1.23 -0.34 -23.32
C GLN A 239 0.48 -1.64 -23.56
N THR A 240 -0.40 -1.67 -24.57
CA THR A 240 -1.29 -2.80 -24.86
C THR A 240 -0.53 -4.03 -25.29
N ASN A 241 0.55 -3.84 -26.07
CA ASN A 241 1.43 -4.90 -26.58
C ASN A 241 2.39 -5.49 -25.52
N ARG A 242 2.32 -5.01 -24.26
CA ARG A 242 3.18 -5.39 -23.12
C ARG A 242 4.62 -4.87 -23.18
N LEU A 243 4.97 -4.13 -24.22
CA LEU A 243 6.25 -3.43 -24.31
C LEU A 243 6.14 -2.10 -23.55
N HIS A 244 6.05 -2.20 -22.22
CA HIS A 244 5.89 -1.04 -21.35
C HIS A 244 7.09 -0.10 -21.42
N ASP A 245 6.82 1.20 -21.48
CA ASP A 245 7.86 2.20 -21.48
C ASP A 245 8.36 2.44 -20.07
N ARG A 246 9.68 2.40 -19.88
CA ARG A 246 10.33 2.56 -18.59
C ARG A 246 11.55 3.45 -18.75
N ILE A 247 11.38 4.73 -18.39
CA ILE A 247 12.50 5.68 -18.35
C ILE A 247 12.90 5.89 -16.90
N VAL A 248 14.16 5.59 -16.58
CA VAL A 248 14.68 5.62 -15.22
C VAL A 248 15.77 6.65 -15.09
N PHE A 249 15.58 7.58 -14.16
CA PHE A 249 16.57 8.55 -13.73
C PHE A 249 17.31 8.03 -12.50
N THR A 250 18.63 8.14 -12.50
CA THR A 250 19.50 7.79 -11.36
C THR A 250 20.53 8.87 -11.10
N ARG A 251 20.94 9.07 -9.85
CA ARG A 251 22.09 9.92 -9.50
C ARG A 251 23.40 9.27 -9.99
N ILE A 252 24.30 10.07 -10.54
CA ILE A 252 25.68 9.63 -10.81
C ILE A 252 26.36 9.36 -9.46
N LYS A 253 27.05 8.23 -9.33
CA LYS A 253 27.78 7.91 -8.10
C LYS A 253 29.01 8.80 -7.98
N GLU A 254 29.36 9.18 -6.76
CA GLU A 254 30.61 9.89 -6.50
C GLU A 254 31.80 9.10 -7.07
N GLY A 255 32.57 9.73 -7.96
CA GLY A 255 33.72 9.13 -8.63
C GLY A 255 33.44 8.50 -9.99
N GLU A 256 32.18 8.37 -10.44
CA GLU A 256 31.87 8.02 -11.84
C GLU A 256 31.93 9.29 -12.70
N THR A 257 32.87 9.34 -13.65
CA THR A 257 33.05 10.49 -14.56
C THR A 257 32.56 10.25 -15.98
N GLU A 258 32.36 8.99 -16.36
CA GLU A 258 31.93 8.59 -17.69
C GLU A 258 30.55 7.94 -17.65
N LEU A 259 29.70 8.31 -18.62
CA LEU A 259 28.40 7.68 -18.82
C LEU A 259 28.59 6.27 -19.37
N ARG A 260 27.73 5.34 -18.93
CA ARG A 260 27.67 4.00 -19.51
C ARG A 260 27.03 4.04 -20.90
N GLU A 261 27.25 3.01 -21.71
CA GLU A 261 26.88 2.92 -23.14
C GLU A 261 25.39 3.25 -23.47
N MET A 262 24.47 3.14 -22.52
CA MET A 262 23.04 3.43 -22.68
C MET A 262 22.52 4.48 -21.70
N GLN A 263 23.41 5.24 -21.07
CA GLN A 263 23.03 6.34 -20.17
C GLN A 263 23.11 7.68 -20.91
N HIS A 264 22.12 8.51 -20.66
CA HIS A 264 22.00 9.85 -21.20
C HIS A 264 22.10 10.87 -20.06
N GLN A 265 22.75 12.00 -20.33
CA GLN A 265 22.87 13.08 -19.35
C GLN A 265 21.50 13.73 -19.10
N ALA A 266 21.20 14.01 -17.83
CA ALA A 266 20.03 14.75 -17.41
C ALA A 266 20.43 15.98 -16.54
N GLU A 267 19.45 16.81 -16.20
CA GLU A 267 19.68 18.02 -15.40
C GLU A 267 20.10 17.69 -13.96
N GLY A 268 20.79 18.61 -13.28
CA GLY A 268 20.99 18.53 -11.83
C GLY A 268 21.78 17.32 -11.32
N GLY A 269 22.68 16.74 -12.12
CA GLY A 269 23.50 15.58 -11.74
C GLY A 269 22.77 14.24 -11.86
N TRP A 270 21.67 14.20 -12.60
CA TRP A 270 20.96 12.98 -12.96
C TRP A 270 21.48 12.44 -14.30
N VAL A 271 21.33 11.14 -14.47
CA VAL A 271 21.39 10.45 -15.77
C VAL A 271 20.11 9.66 -15.95
N TYR A 272 19.72 9.39 -17.19
CA TYR A 272 18.56 8.54 -17.47
C TYR A 272 18.88 7.47 -18.51
N HIS A 273 18.09 6.41 -18.50
CA HIS A 273 18.18 5.30 -19.45
C HIS A 273 16.84 4.57 -19.52
N ARG A 274 16.63 3.83 -20.60
CA ARG A 274 15.47 2.95 -20.77
C ARG A 274 15.71 1.59 -20.14
N LEU A 275 14.68 1.03 -19.51
CA LEU A 275 14.65 -0.36 -19.07
C LEU A 275 13.70 -1.18 -19.93
N ALA A 276 14.04 -2.46 -20.11
CA ALA A 276 13.10 -3.43 -20.63
C ALA A 276 11.90 -3.59 -19.68
N PRO A 277 10.68 -3.85 -20.19
CA PRO A 277 9.47 -4.07 -19.39
C PRO A 277 9.53 -5.31 -18.50
#